data_AF-A0A2V6NDN6-F1
#
_entry.id   AF-A0A2V6NDN6-F1
#
_cell.length_a   1.000
_cell.length_b   1.000
_cell.length_c   1.000
_cell.angle_alpha   90.00
_cell.angle_beta   90.00
_cell.angle_gamma   90.00
#
_symmetry.space_group_name_H-M   'P 1'
#
loop_
_entity.id
_entity.type
_entity.pdbx_description
1 polymer ?
#
loop_
_entity_poly.entity_id
_entity_poly.type
_entity_poly.pdbx_seq_one_letter_code
_entity_poly.pdbx_strand_id
1 'polypeptide(L)'
;MKVSFIQNERGNVLLCAVCTIFILSLIAANVLLNCTARYNQASNQVRSWNEALYAAESGADIAYNEVRKIASNPANAFSVGNGWTTSGTTYTSGTTTFGTNSLRTSETVDLFYTDPTTGNAWYRIRSKGTSPLQGLKRTGMDDRLSNGNRFAANGSTRGDGDTLLRKIDFKYDHFTATYGPTGDGTNKAIVAVSPAPQLSRRIELIAAPTTPFEAAIKVSGNFYGLGSAAYIDSFRSSVGPYDPTVKTNPSDYRYADSQSGTVEIDNGTGTVMGDIYGNLYTNGGTATKKTLNVHGTIDNNVPFTLDSFSIPTYLPAPQASPTKITSNTTVTPPAAGTARAPTVYLLSSFTKQLTINQNGSSQTYVAIHLTSDFTGQIDVKPGVHVQFFIDGNVDVKAHDLINETGYAGNLQFYSIPPADGSSQHININSPGDLVATFYAPGADFTMNGNPDVTGAIIAKSFYGNGNTSWHYDRSLDFLGDVTDYRIASYIEDIR
;
A
#
# COMPACT_ATOMS: atom_id res chain seq x y z
N MET A 1 69.49 79.66 -21.02
CA MET A 1 69.76 78.32 -20.44
C MET A 1 68.42 77.66 -20.14
N LYS A 2 67.96 76.72 -20.97
CA LYS A 2 66.72 75.96 -20.73
C LYS A 2 67.09 74.76 -19.86
N VAL A 3 66.58 74.71 -18.64
CA VAL A 3 66.73 73.56 -17.74
C VAL A 3 65.66 72.55 -18.11
N SER A 4 66.09 71.36 -18.54
CA SER A 4 65.24 70.19 -18.80
C SER A 4 65.02 69.46 -17.48
N PHE A 5 63.75 69.38 -17.03
CA PHE A 5 63.36 68.51 -15.93
C PHE A 5 62.92 67.16 -16.51
N ILE A 6 63.66 66.09 -16.21
CA ILE A 6 63.25 64.73 -16.53
C ILE A 6 62.24 64.29 -15.45
N GLN A 7 60.97 64.13 -15.81
CA GLN A 7 59.94 63.58 -14.92
C GLN A 7 60.17 62.07 -14.73
N ASN A 8 60.32 61.62 -13.49
CA ASN A 8 60.55 60.22 -13.15
C ASN A 8 59.20 59.48 -13.03
N GLU A 9 58.63 59.07 -14.17
CA GLU A 9 57.29 58.46 -14.27
C GLU A 9 57.16 57.07 -13.60
N ARG A 10 58.28 56.44 -13.23
CA ARG A 10 58.30 55.07 -12.68
C ARG A 10 57.66 54.94 -11.29
N GLY A 11 57.76 55.98 -10.44
CA GLY A 11 57.12 55.98 -9.12
C GLY A 11 55.60 56.11 -9.17
N ASN A 12 55.09 56.82 -10.19
CA ASN A 12 53.67 57.05 -10.38
C ASN A 12 52.95 55.78 -10.88
N VAL A 13 53.57 55.04 -11.81
CA VAL A 13 53.02 53.78 -12.33
C VAL A 13 52.91 52.71 -11.24
N LEU A 14 53.92 52.58 -10.37
CA LEU A 14 53.89 51.60 -9.27
C LEU A 14 52.79 51.94 -8.26
N LEU A 15 52.65 53.21 -7.88
CA LEU A 15 51.60 53.65 -6.95
C LEU A 15 50.20 53.40 -7.54
N CYS A 16 49.99 53.73 -8.81
CA CYS A 16 48.73 53.43 -9.51
C CYS A 16 48.45 51.91 -9.56
N ALA A 17 49.46 51.08 -9.80
CA ALA A 17 49.30 49.62 -9.82
C ALA A 17 48.93 49.06 -8.45
N VAL A 18 49.60 49.49 -7.37
CA VAL A 18 49.31 49.05 -6.00
C VAL A 18 47.92 49.52 -5.55
N CYS A 19 47.55 50.77 -5.82
CA CYS A 19 46.21 51.28 -5.54
C CYS A 19 45.12 50.49 -6.30
N THR A 20 45.38 50.15 -7.56
CA THR A 20 44.44 49.35 -8.37
C THR A 20 44.30 47.93 -7.81
N ILE A 21 45.41 47.25 -7.47
CA ILE A 21 45.39 45.92 -6.86
C ILE A 21 44.64 45.95 -5.52
N PHE A 22 44.86 46.98 -4.70
CA PHE A 22 44.17 47.14 -3.42
C PHE A 22 42.65 47.30 -3.61
N ILE A 23 42.23 48.18 -4.52
CA ILE A 23 40.80 48.39 -4.84
C ILE A 23 40.18 47.10 -5.38
N LEU A 24 40.84 46.41 -6.32
CA LEU A 24 40.35 45.15 -6.87
C LEU A 24 40.27 44.05 -5.81
N SER A 25 41.23 43.99 -4.88
CA SER A 25 41.23 43.01 -3.78
C SER A 25 40.08 43.25 -2.81
N LEU A 26 39.78 44.52 -2.49
CA LEU A 26 38.63 44.87 -1.66
C LEU A 26 37.31 44.54 -2.34
N ILE A 27 37.19 44.81 -3.65
CA ILE A 27 36.01 44.42 -4.44
C ILE A 27 35.87 42.89 -4.45
N ALA A 28 36.94 42.15 -4.75
CA ALA A 28 36.93 40.69 -4.80
C ALA A 28 36.59 40.07 -3.45
N ALA A 29 37.17 40.57 -2.34
CA ALA A 29 36.84 40.11 -0.99
C ALA A 29 35.37 40.36 -0.65
N ASN A 30 34.83 41.54 -0.99
CA ASN A 30 33.43 41.84 -0.75
C ASN A 30 32.50 40.95 -1.59
N VAL A 31 32.81 40.74 -2.87
CA VAL A 31 32.05 39.82 -3.72
C VAL A 31 32.08 38.39 -3.17
N LEU A 32 33.27 37.89 -2.80
CA LEU A 32 33.42 36.53 -2.26
C LEU A 32 32.62 36.35 -0.96
N LEU A 33 32.67 37.31 -0.03
CA LEU A 33 31.90 37.25 1.21
C LEU A 33 30.39 37.22 0.95
N ASN A 34 29.91 38.09 0.05
CA ASN A 34 28.49 38.15 -0.33
C ASN A 34 28.03 36.87 -1.04
N CYS A 35 28.83 36.37 -1.99
CA CYS A 35 28.55 35.13 -2.70
C CYS A 35 28.55 33.93 -1.75
N THR A 36 29.49 33.84 -0.82
CA THR A 36 29.59 32.73 0.15
C THR A 36 28.41 32.72 1.12
N ALA A 37 28.00 33.89 1.63
CA ALA A 37 26.84 34.00 2.51
C ALA A 37 25.54 33.56 1.80
N ARG A 38 25.34 34.02 0.55
CA ARG A 38 24.18 33.64 -0.27
C ARG A 38 24.21 32.18 -0.69
N TYR A 39 25.39 31.65 -1.04
CA TYR A 39 25.56 30.25 -1.41
C TYR A 39 25.21 29.33 -0.24
N ASN A 40 25.70 29.63 0.97
CA ASN A 40 25.38 28.85 2.16
C ASN A 40 23.89 28.93 2.52
N GLN A 41 23.25 30.08 2.35
CA GLN A 41 21.82 30.22 2.64
C GLN A 41 20.96 29.51 1.58
N ALA A 42 21.17 29.77 0.30
CA ALA A 42 20.30 29.26 -0.77
C ALA A 42 20.59 27.79 -1.10
N SER A 43 21.85 27.37 -1.13
CA SER A 43 22.21 26.02 -1.59
C SER A 43 22.15 25.00 -0.46
N ASN A 44 22.76 25.27 0.70
CA ASN A 44 22.82 24.27 1.77
C ASN A 44 21.48 24.09 2.49
N GLN A 45 20.67 25.14 2.64
CA GLN A 45 19.33 25.00 3.24
C GLN A 45 18.41 24.20 2.34
N VAL A 46 18.34 24.52 1.04
CA VAL A 46 17.51 23.77 0.08
C VAL A 46 17.99 22.33 -0.06
N ARG A 47 19.31 22.10 -0.06
CA ARG A 47 19.87 20.75 -0.06
C ARG A 47 19.46 19.97 1.19
N SER A 48 19.71 20.52 2.38
CA SER A 48 19.38 19.85 3.65
C SER A 48 17.87 19.62 3.79
N TRP A 49 17.06 20.51 3.23
CA TRP A 49 15.60 20.37 3.15
C TRP A 49 15.18 19.17 2.30
N ASN A 50 15.74 19.03 1.10
CA ASN A 50 15.46 17.89 0.23
C ASN A 50 15.98 16.58 0.84
N GLU A 51 17.19 16.59 1.39
CA GLU A 51 17.77 15.41 2.04
C GLU A 51 16.97 14.96 3.28
N ALA A 52 16.39 15.90 4.04
CA ALA A 52 15.53 15.56 5.16
C ALA A 52 14.23 14.88 4.71
N LEU A 53 13.68 15.22 3.53
CA LEU A 53 12.54 14.51 2.95
C LEU A 53 12.91 13.09 2.57
N TYR A 54 14.01 12.89 1.82
CA TYR A 54 14.45 11.55 1.43
C TYR A 54 14.71 10.65 2.64
N ALA A 55 15.26 11.21 3.72
CA ALA A 55 15.41 10.47 4.98
C ALA A 55 14.06 10.09 5.59
N ALA A 56 13.05 10.97 5.53
CA ALA A 56 11.71 10.70 6.04
C ALA A 56 11.00 9.61 5.21
N GLU A 57 11.04 9.71 3.88
CA GLU A 57 10.50 8.71 2.94
C GLU A 57 11.14 7.34 3.16
N SER A 58 12.47 7.29 3.23
CA SER A 58 13.20 6.05 3.53
C SER A 58 12.78 5.44 4.87
N GLY A 59 12.56 6.27 5.89
CA GLY A 59 12.04 5.83 7.18
C GLY A 59 10.64 5.24 7.08
N ALA A 60 9.73 5.90 6.35
CA ALA A 60 8.38 5.39 6.18
C ALA A 60 8.35 4.09 5.39
N ASP A 61 9.24 3.88 4.41
CA ASP A 61 9.38 2.60 3.72
C ASP A 61 9.81 1.49 4.68
N ILE A 62 10.75 1.76 5.59
CA ILE A 62 11.16 0.81 6.64
C ILE A 62 9.96 0.44 7.52
N ALA A 63 9.22 1.44 8.01
CA ALA A 63 8.04 1.22 8.83
C ALA A 63 6.90 0.50 8.09
N TYR A 64 6.68 0.86 6.84
CA TYR A 64 5.65 0.25 6.00
C TYR A 64 5.95 -1.22 5.72
N ASN A 65 7.22 -1.56 5.50
CA ASN A 65 7.64 -2.96 5.38
C ASN A 65 7.34 -3.76 6.65
N GLU A 66 7.50 -3.18 7.85
CA GLU A 66 7.09 -3.83 9.09
C GLU A 66 5.57 -3.98 9.21
N VAL A 67 4.78 -3.00 8.74
CA VAL A 67 3.31 -3.13 8.68
C VAL A 67 2.91 -4.30 7.78
N ARG A 68 3.51 -4.44 6.59
CA ARG A 68 3.22 -5.56 5.67
C ARG A 68 3.52 -6.93 6.30
N LYS A 69 4.56 -7.03 7.13
CA LYS A 69 4.88 -8.26 7.88
C LYS A 69 3.78 -8.66 8.86
N ILE A 70 2.89 -7.77 9.28
CA ILE A 70 1.76 -8.16 10.14
C ILE A 70 0.88 -9.22 9.45
N ALA A 71 0.71 -9.12 8.13
CA ALA A 71 -0.06 -10.09 7.36
C ALA A 71 0.73 -11.39 7.10
N SER A 72 1.98 -11.27 6.62
CA SER A 72 2.76 -12.42 6.13
C SER A 72 3.65 -13.10 7.19
N ASN A 73 4.13 -12.37 8.19
CA ASN A 73 5.04 -12.87 9.22
C ASN A 73 4.89 -12.09 10.54
N PRO A 74 3.72 -12.20 11.21
CA PRO A 74 3.39 -11.37 12.37
C PRO A 74 4.35 -11.56 13.54
N ALA A 75 5.01 -12.72 13.67
CA ALA A 75 5.97 -13.00 14.72
C ALA A 75 7.24 -12.12 14.63
N ASN A 76 7.59 -11.65 13.42
CA ASN A 76 8.79 -10.85 13.17
C ASN A 76 8.48 -9.37 12.89
N ALA A 77 7.22 -9.00 12.74
CA ALA A 77 6.78 -7.61 12.58
C ALA A 77 7.12 -6.80 13.85
N PHE A 78 7.78 -5.65 13.68
CA PHE A 78 8.16 -4.75 14.77
C PHE A 78 8.97 -5.42 15.90
N SER A 79 9.80 -6.40 15.56
CA SER A 79 10.59 -7.10 16.56
C SER A 79 11.71 -6.22 17.15
N VAL A 80 12.08 -6.46 18.40
CA VAL A 80 13.22 -5.80 19.06
C VAL A 80 14.53 -6.05 18.30
N GLY A 81 14.67 -7.24 17.69
CA GLY A 81 15.81 -7.56 16.83
C GLY A 81 15.92 -6.66 15.59
N ASN A 82 14.81 -6.11 15.11
CA ASN A 82 14.75 -5.15 14.01
C ASN A 82 14.83 -3.69 14.49
N GLY A 83 15.14 -3.44 15.77
CA GLY A 83 15.31 -2.09 16.31
C GLY A 83 14.01 -1.39 16.72
N TRP A 84 12.92 -2.15 16.91
CA TRP A 84 11.62 -1.62 17.32
C TRP A 84 11.34 -1.82 18.81
N THR A 85 10.63 -0.88 19.40
CA THR A 85 10.11 -0.93 20.77
C THR A 85 8.60 -0.77 20.73
N THR A 86 7.89 -1.66 21.43
CA THR A 86 6.42 -1.71 21.45
C THR A 86 5.88 -1.25 22.79
N SER A 87 4.88 -0.37 22.77
CA SER A 87 4.12 0.06 23.94
C SER A 87 2.63 0.09 23.59
N GLY A 88 1.88 -0.89 24.08
CA GLY A 88 0.47 -1.07 23.70
C GLY A 88 0.34 -1.35 22.19
N THR A 89 -0.44 -0.53 21.48
CA THR A 89 -0.65 -0.62 20.03
C THR A 89 0.26 0.32 19.22
N THR A 90 1.28 0.89 19.86
CA THR A 90 2.24 1.80 19.25
C THR A 90 3.63 1.16 19.19
N TYR A 91 4.24 1.21 18.01
CA TYR A 91 5.57 0.74 17.69
C TYR A 91 6.46 1.95 17.39
N THR A 92 7.65 1.98 17.96
CA THR A 92 8.62 3.06 17.76
C THR A 92 9.97 2.49 17.37
N SER A 93 10.62 3.05 16.36
CA SER A 93 11.95 2.61 15.97
C SER A 93 13.03 3.41 16.71
N GLY A 94 14.22 2.83 16.82
CA GLY A 94 15.43 3.58 17.10
C GLY A 94 15.78 4.54 15.95
N THR A 95 16.76 5.42 16.17
CA THR A 95 17.25 6.29 15.09
C THR A 95 18.08 5.49 14.09
N THR A 96 17.63 5.44 12.84
CA THR A 96 18.38 4.88 11.72
C THR A 96 19.19 5.99 11.05
N THR A 97 20.44 5.72 10.65
CA THR A 97 21.32 6.70 10.00
C THR A 97 21.72 6.27 8.59
N PHE A 98 21.75 7.21 7.65
CA PHE A 98 22.16 6.96 6.26
C PHE A 98 23.41 7.77 5.88
N GLY A 99 24.13 7.28 4.86
CA GLY A 99 25.37 7.87 4.38
C GLY A 99 26.51 7.79 5.40
N THR A 100 27.35 8.81 5.49
CA THR A 100 28.38 8.94 6.54
C THR A 100 27.78 9.41 7.87
N ASN A 101 26.63 8.85 8.25
CA ASN A 101 25.84 9.14 9.45
C ASN A 101 25.33 10.59 9.56
N SER A 102 25.22 11.28 8.43
CA SER A 102 24.67 12.64 8.38
C SER A 102 23.15 12.63 8.42
N LEU A 103 22.49 11.77 7.64
CA LEU A 103 21.03 11.71 7.58
C LEU A 103 20.49 10.77 8.64
N ARG A 104 19.35 11.12 9.25
CA ARG A 104 18.74 10.34 10.32
C ARG A 104 17.25 10.21 10.10
N THR A 105 16.69 9.07 10.47
CA THR A 105 15.24 8.86 10.51
C THR A 105 14.81 8.16 11.79
N SER A 106 13.56 8.37 12.17
CA SER A 106 12.88 7.69 13.26
C SER A 106 11.40 7.61 12.95
N GLU A 107 10.78 6.50 13.33
CA GLU A 107 9.43 6.17 12.94
C GLU A 107 8.56 5.83 14.15
N THR A 108 7.27 6.13 14.02
CA THR A 108 6.24 5.68 14.94
C THR A 108 5.09 5.11 14.13
N VAL A 109 4.70 3.88 14.43
CA VAL A 109 3.55 3.21 13.82
C VAL A 109 2.52 2.96 14.92
N ASP A 110 1.27 3.32 14.67
CA ASP A 110 0.19 3.06 15.62
C ASP A 110 -1.04 2.50 14.92
N LEU A 111 -1.78 1.65 15.64
CA LEU A 111 -3.13 1.24 15.22
C LEU A 111 -4.01 2.48 15.16
N PHE A 112 -4.34 2.90 13.94
CA PHE A 112 -5.08 4.12 13.67
C PHE A 112 -6.58 3.90 13.76
N TYR A 113 -7.04 2.81 13.16
CA TYR A 113 -8.44 2.48 13.01
C TYR A 113 -8.63 0.98 12.90
N THR A 114 -9.72 0.47 13.43
CA THR A 114 -10.17 -0.91 13.19
C THR A 114 -11.53 -0.81 12.55
N ASP A 115 -11.66 -1.35 11.34
CA ASP A 115 -12.93 -1.36 10.64
C ASP A 115 -13.93 -2.22 11.42
N PRO A 116 -15.07 -1.67 11.87
CA PRO A 116 -16.05 -2.41 12.66
C PRO A 116 -16.76 -3.51 11.86
N THR A 117 -16.71 -3.45 10.52
CA THR A 117 -17.36 -4.40 9.62
C THR A 117 -16.49 -5.63 9.41
N THR A 118 -15.20 -5.42 9.13
CA THR A 118 -14.25 -6.49 8.80
C THR A 118 -13.40 -6.92 10.00
N GLY A 119 -13.24 -6.05 11.00
CA GLY A 119 -12.29 -6.20 12.08
C GLY A 119 -10.84 -5.94 11.66
N ASN A 120 -10.59 -5.49 10.42
CA ASN A 120 -9.25 -5.30 9.91
C ASN A 120 -8.61 -4.02 10.44
N ALA A 121 -7.34 -4.12 10.81
CA ALA A 121 -6.56 -3.03 11.36
C ALA A 121 -5.99 -2.14 10.25
N TRP A 122 -6.09 -0.83 10.43
CA TRP A 122 -5.43 0.20 9.64
C TRP A 122 -4.33 0.84 10.49
N TYR A 123 -3.17 1.07 9.89
CA TYR A 123 -2.02 1.61 10.61
C TYR A 123 -1.67 3.01 10.11
N ARG A 124 -1.34 3.89 11.06
CA ARG A 124 -0.75 5.19 10.75
C ARG A 124 0.74 5.09 10.98
N ILE A 125 1.52 5.49 9.99
CA ILE A 125 2.98 5.54 10.01
C ILE A 125 3.38 7.00 10.03
N ARG A 126 4.18 7.41 11.01
CA ARG A 126 4.76 8.75 11.12
C ARG A 126 6.27 8.61 11.06
N SER A 127 6.89 9.15 10.03
CA SER A 127 8.34 9.14 9.85
C SER A 127 8.89 10.55 9.95
N LYS A 128 10.01 10.72 10.66
CA LYS A 128 10.73 11.98 10.81
C LYS A 128 12.14 11.83 10.25
N GLY A 129 12.38 12.39 9.08
CA GLY A 129 13.71 12.53 8.50
C GLY A 129 14.40 13.78 9.00
N THR A 130 15.71 13.72 9.20
CA THR A 130 16.55 14.83 9.67
C THR A 130 17.86 14.88 8.90
N SER A 131 18.21 16.06 8.39
CA SER A 131 19.50 16.33 7.73
C SER A 131 20.24 17.48 8.42
N PRO A 132 21.56 17.39 8.61
CA PRO A 132 22.37 18.44 9.20
C PRO A 132 22.47 19.62 8.23
N LEU A 133 22.22 20.81 8.75
CA LEU A 133 22.42 22.03 8.00
C LEU A 133 23.90 22.43 8.03
N GLN A 134 24.59 22.16 6.92
CA GLN A 134 26.00 22.53 6.77
C GLN A 134 26.17 24.04 6.54
N GLY A 135 27.02 24.70 7.33
CA GLY A 135 27.33 26.13 7.19
C GLY A 135 27.22 26.94 8.48
N LEU A 136 26.97 28.25 8.35
CA LEU A 136 26.92 29.18 9.49
C LEU A 136 25.68 28.90 10.37
N LYS A 137 25.88 28.82 11.69
CA LYS A 137 24.82 28.58 12.71
C LYS A 137 23.73 29.67 12.75
N ARG A 138 23.92 30.78 12.03
CA ARG A 138 22.99 31.90 11.87
C ARG A 138 23.03 32.38 10.42
N THR A 139 21.86 32.58 9.82
CA THR A 139 21.74 33.17 8.47
C THR A 139 20.75 34.33 8.49
N GLY A 140 21.08 35.41 7.78
CA GLY A 140 20.18 36.54 7.51
C GLY A 140 20.43 37.04 6.09
N MET A 141 19.36 37.46 5.40
CA MET A 141 19.45 37.93 4.00
C MET A 141 20.05 39.33 3.87
N ASP A 142 20.27 40.04 4.97
CA ASP A 142 20.70 41.43 4.97
C ASP A 142 22.00 41.58 5.76
N ASP A 143 23.11 41.37 5.06
CA ASP A 143 24.43 41.84 5.47
C ASP A 143 24.88 42.97 4.51
N ARG A 144 23.96 43.88 4.19
CA ARG A 144 24.34 45.14 3.54
C ARG A 144 25.32 45.87 4.46
N LEU A 145 26.57 46.00 4.01
CA LEU A 145 27.50 47.00 4.53
C LEU A 145 26.91 48.39 4.23
N SER A 146 26.05 48.88 5.12
CA SER A 146 25.54 50.25 5.08
C SER A 146 26.69 51.23 5.32
N ASN A 147 26.88 52.16 4.39
CA ASN A 147 27.87 53.25 4.41
C ASN A 147 27.42 54.43 5.30
N GLY A 148 26.90 54.17 6.51
CA GLY A 148 26.34 55.21 7.37
C GLY A 148 26.76 55.07 8.84
N ASN A 149 27.19 56.18 9.44
CA ASN A 149 27.63 56.38 10.84
C ASN A 149 27.12 55.36 11.87
N ARG A 150 28.05 54.58 12.44
CA ARG A 150 27.77 53.48 13.37
C ARG A 150 27.64 53.85 14.86
N PHE A 151 27.64 55.14 15.21
CA PHE A 151 27.54 55.57 16.61
C PHE A 151 26.65 56.81 16.75
N ALA A 152 25.33 56.64 16.67
CA ALA A 152 24.40 57.60 17.25
C ALA A 152 24.05 57.14 18.67
N ALA A 153 24.50 57.89 19.67
CA ALA A 153 24.33 57.60 21.10
C ALA A 153 22.89 57.80 21.62
N ASN A 154 21.87 57.80 20.76
CA ASN A 154 20.49 57.94 21.18
C ASN A 154 19.56 57.19 20.22
N GLY A 155 18.85 56.18 20.75
CA GLY A 155 18.16 55.12 20.01
C GLY A 155 16.92 55.54 19.22
N SER A 156 17.03 56.52 18.32
CA SER A 156 15.90 57.05 17.54
C SER A 156 16.12 57.09 16.02
N THR A 157 17.34 56.89 15.51
CA THR A 157 17.60 56.82 14.06
C THR A 157 17.91 55.38 13.65
N ARG A 158 16.84 54.66 13.29
CA ARG A 158 16.89 53.37 12.59
C ARG A 158 17.51 53.56 11.21
N GLY A 159 18.84 53.44 11.14
CA GLY A 159 19.56 53.27 9.89
C GLY A 159 19.20 51.92 9.25
N ASP A 160 19.20 51.90 7.92
CA ASP A 160 18.84 50.79 7.05
C ASP A 160 19.32 49.41 7.55
N GLY A 161 18.37 48.56 7.92
CA GLY A 161 18.58 47.17 8.34
C GLY A 161 18.17 46.91 9.79
N ASP A 162 16.89 46.65 10.03
CA ASP A 162 16.41 46.06 11.29
C ASP A 162 16.88 44.60 11.42
N THR A 163 18.19 44.43 11.68
CA THR A 163 18.86 43.12 11.77
C THR A 163 18.64 42.42 13.11
N LEU A 164 17.89 43.05 14.03
CA LEU A 164 17.44 42.41 15.26
C LEU A 164 16.19 41.56 15.05
N LEU A 165 15.42 41.80 13.97
CA LEU A 165 14.10 41.19 13.82
C LEU A 165 13.97 39.97 12.89
N ARG A 166 15.00 39.50 12.15
CA ARG A 166 14.92 38.21 11.40
C ARG A 166 16.27 37.52 11.14
N LYS A 167 17.06 37.23 12.16
CA LYS A 167 18.11 36.18 12.05
C LYS A 167 17.49 34.87 12.54
N ILE A 168 17.30 33.92 11.63
CA ILE A 168 16.91 32.55 12.01
C ILE A 168 18.15 31.92 12.67
N ASP A 169 18.02 31.57 13.94
CA ASP A 169 19.04 30.86 14.71
C ASP A 169 18.75 29.36 14.64
N PHE A 170 19.77 28.55 14.38
CA PHE A 170 19.65 27.09 14.33
C PHE A 170 20.22 26.42 15.59
N LYS A 171 20.53 27.20 16.63
CA LYS A 171 21.05 26.71 17.91
C LYS A 171 19.96 26.12 18.80
N TYR A 172 18.72 26.60 18.68
CA TYR A 172 17.61 26.16 19.50
C TYR A 172 16.44 25.65 18.65
N ASP A 173 15.76 24.63 19.14
CA ASP A 173 14.53 24.14 18.54
C ASP A 173 13.40 25.14 18.79
N HIS A 174 13.15 25.98 17.79
CA HIS A 174 12.11 26.98 17.84
C HIS A 174 10.70 26.38 17.85
N PHE A 175 10.51 25.14 17.38
CA PHE A 175 9.22 24.47 17.44
C PHE A 175 8.91 24.05 18.88
N THR A 176 9.82 23.30 19.53
CA THR A 176 9.64 22.89 20.92
C THR A 176 9.50 24.09 21.85
N ALA A 177 10.21 25.18 21.58
CA ALA A 177 10.09 26.43 22.34
C ALA A 177 8.72 27.12 22.17
N THR A 178 8.10 27.03 20.99
CA THR A 178 6.86 27.75 20.67
C THR A 178 5.61 26.92 20.92
N TYR A 179 5.66 25.62 20.61
CA TYR A 179 4.52 24.71 20.54
C TYR A 179 4.66 23.46 21.42
N GLY A 180 5.82 23.24 22.06
CA GLY A 180 6.07 22.02 22.82
C GLY A 180 6.52 20.85 21.95
N PRO A 181 7.01 19.74 22.54
CA PRO A 181 7.59 18.61 21.81
C PRO A 181 6.60 17.92 20.86
N THR A 182 5.31 17.98 21.18
CA THR A 182 4.19 17.36 20.45
C THR A 182 3.38 18.36 19.63
N GLY A 183 3.63 19.67 19.77
CA GLY A 183 2.89 20.72 19.07
C GLY A 183 1.52 21.07 19.67
N ASP A 184 1.17 20.49 20.83
CA ASP A 184 -0.10 20.71 21.53
C ASP A 184 -0.10 21.96 22.44
N GLY A 185 1.01 22.71 22.45
CA GLY A 185 1.17 23.90 23.28
C GLY A 185 1.58 23.61 24.73
N THR A 186 1.81 22.35 25.11
CA THR A 186 2.25 21.95 26.45
C THR A 186 3.77 21.72 26.51
N ASN A 187 4.37 21.74 27.70
CA ASN A 187 5.80 21.42 27.90
C ASN A 187 6.79 22.20 27.00
N LYS A 188 6.51 23.47 26.74
CA LYS A 188 7.37 24.35 25.94
C LYS A 188 8.71 24.56 26.61
N ALA A 189 9.81 24.36 25.89
CA ALA A 189 11.15 24.55 26.41
C ALA A 189 12.11 25.02 25.32
N ILE A 190 13.08 25.86 25.68
CA ILE A 190 14.20 26.19 24.81
C ILE A 190 15.17 25.01 24.85
N VAL A 191 15.14 24.19 23.80
CA VAL A 191 15.99 23.00 23.69
C VAL A 191 17.12 23.30 22.70
N ALA A 192 18.36 23.03 23.08
CA ALA A 192 19.49 23.15 22.17
C ALA A 192 19.43 22.08 21.07
N VAL A 193 19.66 22.46 19.82
CA VAL A 193 19.78 21.52 18.70
C VAL A 193 21.12 20.80 18.80
N SER A 194 21.08 19.47 18.92
CA SER A 194 22.25 18.61 19.09
C SER A 194 22.25 17.49 18.04
N PRO A 195 23.42 17.11 17.49
CA PRO A 195 24.76 17.64 17.76
C PRO A 195 25.11 18.92 16.99
N ALA A 196 24.31 19.30 15.98
CA ALA A 196 24.55 20.43 15.11
C ALA A 196 23.22 20.98 14.56
N PRO A 197 23.19 22.20 13.99
CA PRO A 197 22.05 22.70 13.20
C PRO A 197 21.53 21.63 12.25
N GLN A 198 20.21 21.44 12.22
CA GLN A 198 19.56 20.42 11.41
C GLN A 198 18.18 20.89 10.97
N LEU A 199 17.71 20.33 9.86
CA LEU A 199 16.34 20.45 9.37
C LEU A 199 15.68 19.09 9.49
N SER A 200 14.40 19.07 9.86
CA SER A 200 13.60 17.85 9.89
C SER A 200 12.37 18.01 9.02
N ARG A 201 11.96 16.94 8.36
CA ARG A 201 10.68 16.84 7.66
C ARG A 201 9.94 15.62 8.18
N ARG A 202 8.61 15.69 8.15
CA ARG A 202 7.75 14.61 8.63
C ARG A 202 6.81 14.19 7.53
N ILE A 203 6.61 12.89 7.43
CA ILE A 203 5.60 12.30 6.56
C ILE A 203 4.70 11.41 7.39
N GLU A 204 3.42 11.39 7.02
CA GLU A 204 2.40 10.53 7.58
C GLU A 204 1.81 9.69 6.46
N LEU A 205 1.83 8.37 6.63
CA LEU A 205 1.17 7.41 5.75
C LEU A 205 0.04 6.71 6.49
N ILE A 206 -1.03 6.40 5.76
CA ILE A 206 -2.06 5.47 6.23
C ILE A 206 -1.94 4.18 5.43
N ALA A 207 -1.65 3.07 6.12
CA ALA A 207 -1.61 1.73 5.56
C ALA A 207 -2.98 1.06 5.76
N ALA A 208 -3.65 0.77 4.66
CA ALA A 208 -4.92 0.06 4.61
C ALA A 208 -4.68 -1.44 4.36
N PRO A 209 -5.43 -2.33 5.01
CA PRO A 209 -5.35 -3.76 4.78
C PRO A 209 -5.84 -4.11 3.36
N THR A 210 -5.21 -5.10 2.74
CA THR A 210 -5.67 -5.72 1.49
C THR A 210 -6.07 -7.16 1.75
N THR A 211 -7.16 -7.60 1.12
CA THR A 211 -7.65 -8.97 1.20
C THR A 211 -7.39 -9.71 -0.12
N PRO A 212 -7.61 -11.03 -0.21
CA PRO A 212 -7.33 -11.77 -1.42
C PRO A 212 -8.14 -11.34 -2.64
N PHE A 213 -9.39 -10.91 -2.43
CA PHE A 213 -10.38 -10.71 -3.48
C PHE A 213 -10.52 -9.21 -3.81
N GLU A 214 -9.45 -8.59 -4.30
CA GLU A 214 -9.46 -7.17 -4.77
C GLU A 214 -9.60 -7.04 -6.30
N ALA A 215 -9.64 -8.17 -7.02
CA ALA A 215 -9.76 -8.24 -8.47
C ALA A 215 -10.66 -9.41 -8.87
N ALA A 216 -11.22 -9.34 -10.08
CA ALA A 216 -12.07 -10.41 -10.62
C ALA A 216 -11.28 -11.71 -10.77
N ILE A 217 -10.08 -11.61 -11.36
CA ILE A 217 -9.17 -12.72 -11.60
C ILE A 217 -7.75 -12.26 -11.26
N LYS A 218 -7.06 -13.00 -10.41
CA LYS A 218 -5.66 -12.75 -10.04
C LYS A 218 -4.84 -14.02 -10.17
N VAL A 219 -3.78 -14.00 -10.98
CA VAL A 219 -2.96 -15.19 -11.25
C VAL A 219 -1.47 -14.92 -11.23
N SER A 220 -0.68 -15.84 -10.66
CA SER A 220 0.79 -15.74 -10.71
C SER A 220 1.38 -16.13 -12.07
N GLY A 221 0.67 -16.97 -12.82
CA GLY A 221 1.07 -17.53 -14.10
C GLY A 221 0.32 -16.90 -15.26
N ASN A 222 -0.13 -17.70 -16.21
CA ASN A 222 -0.82 -17.19 -17.40
C ASN A 222 -2.31 -16.98 -17.15
N PHE A 223 -2.85 -15.97 -17.83
CA PHE A 223 -4.28 -15.78 -18.00
C PHE A 223 -4.64 -15.99 -19.47
N TYR A 224 -5.59 -16.89 -19.72
CA TYR A 224 -6.20 -17.06 -21.03
C TYR A 224 -7.71 -16.98 -20.89
N GLY A 225 -8.33 -15.96 -21.47
CA GLY A 225 -9.78 -15.86 -21.50
C GLY A 225 -10.30 -14.42 -21.44
N LEU A 226 -11.59 -14.24 -21.22
CA LEU A 226 -12.64 -15.22 -21.56
C LEU A 226 -12.90 -15.19 -23.07
N GLY A 227 -13.75 -16.07 -23.61
CA GLY A 227 -14.01 -16.21 -25.06
C GLY A 227 -14.36 -14.90 -25.80
N SER A 228 -14.37 -14.92 -27.13
CA SER A 228 -14.41 -13.67 -27.90
C SER A 228 -15.65 -12.79 -27.74
N ALA A 229 -16.75 -13.35 -27.21
CA ALA A 229 -17.98 -12.65 -26.90
C ALA A 229 -18.23 -12.53 -25.38
N ALA A 230 -17.27 -12.95 -24.57
CA ALA A 230 -17.30 -12.80 -23.13
C ALA A 230 -16.95 -11.39 -22.68
N TYR A 231 -17.28 -11.08 -21.43
CA TYR A 231 -16.79 -9.89 -20.77
C TYR A 231 -16.57 -10.14 -19.27
N ILE A 232 -15.67 -9.35 -18.70
CA ILE A 232 -15.46 -9.22 -17.26
C ILE A 232 -15.90 -7.81 -16.88
N ASP A 233 -16.88 -7.70 -15.99
CA ASP A 233 -17.31 -6.44 -15.39
C ASP A 233 -17.42 -6.60 -13.87
N SER A 234 -18.05 -5.62 -13.22
CA SER A 234 -18.25 -5.65 -11.78
C SER A 234 -19.58 -5.05 -11.36
N PHE A 235 -19.92 -5.24 -10.09
CA PHE A 235 -21.00 -4.53 -9.39
C PHE A 235 -20.72 -4.59 -7.89
N ARG A 236 -21.57 -3.97 -7.07
CA ARG A 236 -21.47 -4.08 -5.62
C ARG A 236 -22.78 -4.64 -5.06
N SER A 237 -22.77 -5.91 -4.63
CA SER A 237 -23.95 -6.58 -4.10
C SER A 237 -24.53 -5.92 -2.84
N SER A 238 -23.71 -5.18 -2.09
CA SER A 238 -24.18 -4.36 -0.96
C SER A 238 -25.06 -3.16 -1.37
N VAL A 239 -25.04 -2.76 -2.65
CA VAL A 239 -25.85 -1.66 -3.21
C VAL A 239 -27.09 -2.19 -3.93
N GLY A 240 -27.02 -3.39 -4.50
CA GLY A 240 -28.14 -4.03 -5.15
C GLY A 240 -27.73 -5.23 -6.03
N PRO A 241 -28.70 -5.90 -6.67
CA PRO A 241 -28.41 -6.99 -7.59
C PRO A 241 -27.63 -6.50 -8.82
N TYR A 242 -26.93 -7.43 -9.47
CA TYR A 242 -26.26 -7.17 -10.74
C TYR A 242 -27.26 -6.75 -11.82
N ASP A 243 -26.85 -5.79 -12.65
CA ASP A 243 -27.64 -5.25 -13.76
C ASP A 243 -26.70 -5.11 -14.98
N PRO A 244 -26.90 -5.93 -16.03
CA PRO A 244 -25.98 -6.00 -17.16
C PRO A 244 -25.96 -4.74 -18.02
N THR A 245 -26.93 -3.83 -17.86
CA THR A 245 -27.01 -2.59 -18.64
C THR A 245 -26.08 -1.49 -18.10
N VAL A 246 -25.65 -1.60 -16.85
CA VAL A 246 -24.87 -0.58 -16.15
C VAL A 246 -23.51 -0.39 -16.78
N LYS A 247 -22.76 -1.46 -17.14
CA LYS A 247 -21.40 -1.39 -17.69
C LYS A 247 -21.23 -0.52 -18.95
N THR A 248 -22.31 -0.27 -19.67
CA THR A 248 -22.33 0.54 -20.91
C THR A 248 -23.10 1.84 -20.75
N ASN A 249 -23.55 2.19 -19.54
CA ASN A 249 -24.37 3.36 -19.27
C ASN A 249 -23.68 4.33 -18.28
N PRO A 250 -22.86 5.27 -18.76
CA PRO A 250 -22.20 6.27 -17.91
C PRO A 250 -23.14 7.19 -17.11
N SER A 251 -24.44 7.21 -17.42
CA SER A 251 -25.42 8.01 -16.69
C SER A 251 -25.98 7.32 -15.44
N ASP A 252 -25.81 6.00 -15.30
CA ASP A 252 -26.20 5.27 -14.09
C ASP A 252 -25.20 5.58 -12.97
N TYR A 253 -25.70 5.88 -11.77
CA TYR A 253 -24.85 6.19 -10.62
C TYR A 253 -23.96 5.01 -10.19
N ARG A 254 -24.32 3.78 -10.55
CA ARG A 254 -23.56 2.55 -10.30
C ARG A 254 -22.50 2.29 -11.37
N TYR A 255 -22.41 3.11 -12.42
CA TYR A 255 -21.47 2.93 -13.54
C TYR A 255 -20.03 2.74 -13.05
N ALA A 256 -19.58 3.55 -12.09
CA ALA A 256 -18.23 3.44 -11.55
C ALA A 256 -17.95 2.06 -10.91
N ASP A 257 -18.95 1.45 -10.26
CA ASP A 257 -18.82 0.11 -9.69
C ASP A 257 -18.82 -1.00 -10.73
N SER A 258 -19.14 -0.71 -12.00
CA SER A 258 -19.09 -1.66 -13.13
C SER A 258 -17.78 -1.68 -13.90
N GLN A 259 -16.86 -0.78 -13.58
CA GLN A 259 -15.56 -0.62 -14.25
C GLN A 259 -14.40 -1.18 -13.42
N SER A 260 -14.68 -2.12 -12.51
CA SER A 260 -13.70 -2.75 -11.60
C SER A 260 -13.51 -4.25 -11.87
N GLY A 261 -13.84 -4.73 -13.08
CA GLY A 261 -13.61 -6.10 -13.53
C GLY A 261 -12.13 -6.38 -13.83
N THR A 262 -11.23 -6.01 -12.92
CA THR A 262 -9.78 -6.04 -13.12
C THR A 262 -9.24 -7.46 -13.21
N VAL A 263 -8.27 -7.67 -14.10
CA VAL A 263 -7.46 -8.89 -14.19
C VAL A 263 -6.02 -8.58 -13.82
N GLU A 264 -5.50 -9.29 -12.83
CA GLU A 264 -4.12 -9.15 -12.35
C GLU A 264 -3.32 -10.41 -12.67
N ILE A 265 -2.16 -10.21 -13.29
CA ILE A 265 -1.26 -11.28 -13.70
C ILE A 265 0.12 -10.90 -13.15
N ASP A 266 0.90 -11.84 -12.62
CA ASP A 266 2.27 -11.51 -12.22
C ASP A 266 3.17 -11.42 -13.48
N ASN A 267 4.17 -12.28 -13.61
CA ASN A 267 5.12 -12.24 -14.73
C ASN A 267 4.65 -12.98 -16.00
N GLY A 268 3.45 -13.54 -15.99
CA GLY A 268 2.91 -14.35 -17.07
C GLY A 268 2.39 -13.59 -18.29
N THR A 269 1.77 -14.32 -19.21
CA THR A 269 1.09 -13.76 -20.39
C THR A 269 -0.41 -13.65 -20.15
N GLY A 270 -0.97 -12.46 -20.38
CA GLY A 270 -2.41 -12.20 -20.46
C GLY A 270 -2.91 -12.25 -21.88
N THR A 271 -3.64 -13.30 -22.23
CA THR A 271 -4.30 -13.46 -23.54
C THR A 271 -5.74 -12.97 -23.45
N VAL A 272 -5.96 -11.71 -23.83
CA VAL A 272 -7.29 -11.07 -23.80
C VAL A 272 -8.08 -11.47 -25.04
N MET A 273 -9.25 -12.06 -24.82
CA MET A 273 -10.09 -12.59 -25.90
C MET A 273 -11.46 -11.88 -25.98
N GLY A 274 -12.07 -11.52 -24.84
CA GLY A 274 -13.29 -10.72 -24.70
C GLY A 274 -13.05 -9.30 -24.14
N ASP A 275 -14.10 -8.66 -23.64
CA ASP A 275 -14.04 -7.33 -23.02
C ASP A 275 -13.67 -7.37 -21.53
N ILE A 276 -12.86 -6.41 -21.09
CA ILE A 276 -12.51 -6.23 -19.68
C ILE A 276 -12.92 -4.81 -19.28
N TYR A 277 -14.04 -4.68 -18.58
CA TYR A 277 -14.52 -3.44 -17.96
C TYR A 277 -13.79 -3.22 -16.63
N GLY A 278 -12.49 -3.00 -16.73
CA GLY A 278 -11.56 -2.89 -15.62
C GLY A 278 -10.13 -2.73 -16.12
N ASN A 279 -9.17 -2.86 -15.22
CA ASN A 279 -7.76 -2.76 -15.56
C ASN A 279 -7.17 -4.13 -15.93
N LEU A 280 -6.05 -4.13 -16.65
CA LEU A 280 -5.22 -5.31 -16.86
C LEU A 280 -3.82 -5.01 -16.33
N TYR A 281 -3.46 -5.68 -15.25
CA TYR A 281 -2.18 -5.47 -14.59
C TYR A 281 -1.25 -6.66 -14.79
N THR A 282 0.01 -6.37 -15.08
CA THR A 282 1.10 -7.35 -15.19
C THR A 282 2.32 -6.86 -14.41
N ASN A 283 3.26 -7.76 -14.09
CA ASN A 283 4.54 -7.45 -13.47
C ASN A 283 5.70 -7.90 -14.39
N GLY A 284 6.00 -7.08 -15.41
CA GLY A 284 6.92 -7.43 -16.49
C GLY A 284 6.38 -8.47 -17.47
N GLY A 285 5.12 -8.88 -17.33
CA GLY A 285 4.42 -9.80 -18.21
C GLY A 285 4.04 -9.19 -19.57
N THR A 286 3.32 -9.97 -20.38
CA THR A 286 2.85 -9.55 -21.72
C THR A 286 1.34 -9.62 -21.83
N ALA A 287 0.69 -8.52 -22.23
CA ALA A 287 -0.70 -8.51 -22.67
C ALA A 287 -0.80 -8.67 -24.19
N THR A 288 -1.66 -9.55 -24.69
CA THR A 288 -1.74 -9.88 -26.13
C THR A 288 -3.17 -10.12 -26.64
N LYS A 289 -3.30 -10.27 -27.96
CA LYS A 289 -4.52 -10.46 -28.77
C LYS A 289 -5.43 -9.24 -28.81
N LYS A 290 -6.42 -9.12 -27.91
CA LYS A 290 -7.42 -8.04 -27.95
C LYS A 290 -7.23 -7.02 -26.83
N THR A 291 -6.02 -6.47 -26.71
CA THR A 291 -5.73 -5.47 -25.67
C THR A 291 -6.57 -4.19 -25.81
N LEU A 292 -7.10 -3.89 -27.01
CA LEU A 292 -8.05 -2.79 -27.22
C LEU A 292 -9.42 -3.02 -26.56
N ASN A 293 -9.72 -4.25 -26.13
CA ASN A 293 -10.94 -4.60 -25.40
C ASN A 293 -10.79 -4.43 -23.87
N VAL A 294 -9.65 -3.90 -23.41
CA VAL A 294 -9.49 -3.45 -22.02
C VAL A 294 -9.94 -1.99 -21.94
N HIS A 295 -10.99 -1.72 -21.16
CA HIS A 295 -11.60 -0.39 -21.05
C HIS A 295 -10.92 0.48 -19.98
N GLY A 296 -10.16 -0.14 -19.07
CA GLY A 296 -9.32 0.55 -18.09
C GLY A 296 -7.87 0.70 -18.55
N THR A 297 -6.96 0.75 -17.57
CA THR A 297 -5.53 0.89 -17.81
C THR A 297 -4.88 -0.47 -17.99
N ILE A 298 -3.95 -0.57 -18.94
CA ILE A 298 -2.99 -1.67 -19.03
C ILE A 298 -1.68 -1.18 -18.41
N ASP A 299 -1.24 -1.77 -17.31
CA ASP A 299 0.02 -1.45 -16.64
C ASP A 299 0.86 -2.72 -16.48
N ASN A 300 2.15 -2.63 -16.76
CA ASN A 300 3.08 -3.75 -16.67
C ASN A 300 4.08 -3.65 -15.52
N ASN A 301 3.86 -2.72 -14.57
CA ASN A 301 4.71 -2.53 -13.40
C ASN A 301 3.92 -2.61 -12.09
N VAL A 302 2.97 -3.55 -12.00
CA VAL A 302 2.14 -3.75 -10.81
C VAL A 302 2.50 -5.11 -10.18
N PRO A 303 3.53 -5.16 -9.32
CA PRO A 303 3.91 -6.39 -8.63
C PRO A 303 2.90 -6.75 -7.55
N PHE A 304 2.64 -8.05 -7.40
CA PHE A 304 1.94 -8.62 -6.26
C PHE A 304 2.50 -9.99 -5.91
N THR A 305 2.16 -10.48 -4.72
CA THR A 305 2.46 -11.84 -4.28
C THR A 305 1.17 -12.60 -4.01
N LEU A 306 1.18 -13.90 -4.28
CA LEU A 306 0.10 -14.80 -3.93
C LEU A 306 0.63 -15.83 -2.95
N ASP A 307 0.28 -15.65 -1.67
CA ASP A 307 0.73 -16.55 -0.62
C ASP A 307 -0.06 -17.86 -0.66
N SER A 308 0.62 -18.98 -0.40
CA SER A 308 -0.05 -20.26 -0.27
C SER A 308 -1.04 -20.23 0.89
N PHE A 309 -2.23 -20.79 0.68
CA PHE A 309 -3.21 -20.91 1.75
C PHE A 309 -2.78 -21.96 2.77
N SER A 310 -2.96 -21.64 4.06
CA SER A 310 -2.83 -22.60 5.16
C SER A 310 -4.09 -22.55 6.01
N ILE A 311 -4.53 -23.71 6.48
CA ILE A 311 -5.76 -23.79 7.27
C ILE A 311 -5.61 -22.99 8.58
N PRO A 312 -6.60 -22.15 8.96
CA PRO A 312 -6.48 -21.34 10.15
C PRO A 312 -6.37 -22.18 11.43
N THR A 313 -5.41 -21.87 12.29
CA THR A 313 -5.15 -22.63 13.53
C THR A 313 -6.18 -22.38 14.63
N TYR A 314 -7.04 -21.36 14.47
CA TYR A 314 -8.08 -21.00 15.45
C TYR A 314 -9.41 -21.75 15.23
N LEU A 315 -9.53 -22.59 14.20
CA LEU A 315 -10.77 -23.31 13.93
C LEU A 315 -11.16 -24.23 15.11
N PRO A 316 -12.46 -24.29 15.48
CA PRO A 316 -12.95 -25.22 16.49
C PRO A 316 -12.71 -26.69 16.14
N ALA A 317 -12.85 -27.57 17.13
CA ALA A 317 -12.80 -29.02 16.91
C ALA A 317 -13.90 -29.46 15.91
N PRO A 318 -13.59 -30.34 14.95
CA PRO A 318 -14.58 -30.84 13.99
C PRO A 318 -15.72 -31.60 14.65
N GLN A 319 -16.91 -31.53 14.04
CA GLN A 319 -18.05 -32.36 14.38
C GLN A 319 -17.72 -33.84 14.12
N ALA A 320 -18.27 -34.73 14.94
CA ALA A 320 -18.05 -36.18 14.82
C ALA A 320 -18.68 -36.78 13.55
N SER A 321 -19.67 -36.10 12.95
CA SER A 321 -20.30 -36.52 11.69
C SER A 321 -20.88 -35.32 10.94
N PRO A 322 -20.98 -35.38 9.60
CA PRO A 322 -20.46 -36.43 8.74
C PRO A 322 -18.92 -36.39 8.62
N THR A 323 -18.30 -37.54 8.34
CA THR A 323 -16.86 -37.67 8.03
C THR A 323 -16.59 -38.01 6.56
N LYS A 324 -17.66 -38.29 5.79
CA LYS A 324 -17.66 -38.59 4.35
C LYS A 324 -19.02 -38.21 3.75
N ILE A 325 -19.03 -37.77 2.50
CA ILE A 325 -20.25 -37.52 1.71
C ILE A 325 -20.27 -38.49 0.51
N THR A 326 -20.75 -39.71 0.77
CA THR A 326 -20.89 -40.79 -0.23
C THR A 326 -22.35 -41.11 -0.56
N SER A 327 -23.28 -40.41 0.09
CA SER A 327 -24.71 -40.40 -0.17
C SER A 327 -25.21 -38.96 -0.06
N ASN A 328 -26.35 -38.65 -0.66
CA ASN A 328 -26.97 -37.34 -0.48
C ASN A 328 -27.22 -37.11 1.01
N THR A 329 -26.62 -36.05 1.54
CA THR A 329 -26.56 -35.76 2.97
C THR A 329 -27.07 -34.35 3.19
N THR A 330 -27.91 -34.18 4.21
CA THR A 330 -28.37 -32.86 4.64
C THR A 330 -27.87 -32.63 6.06
N VAL A 331 -27.22 -31.50 6.28
CA VAL A 331 -26.75 -31.09 7.60
C VAL A 331 -27.44 -29.79 8.01
N THR A 332 -27.89 -29.75 9.26
CA THR A 332 -28.25 -28.52 9.96
C THR A 332 -27.24 -28.37 11.09
N PRO A 333 -26.31 -27.40 11.02
CA PRO A 333 -25.31 -27.20 12.07
C PRO A 333 -25.96 -27.07 13.45
N PRO A 334 -25.35 -27.62 14.52
CA PRO A 334 -25.94 -27.62 15.87
C PRO A 334 -26.07 -26.23 16.47
N ALA A 335 -25.28 -25.27 15.99
CA ALA A 335 -25.35 -23.85 16.34
C ALA A 335 -25.08 -22.99 15.10
N ALA A 336 -25.53 -21.74 15.14
CA ALA A 336 -25.26 -20.76 14.10
C ALA A 336 -23.75 -20.46 13.95
N GLY A 337 -22.99 -20.46 15.05
CA GLY A 337 -21.57 -20.11 15.02
C GLY A 337 -21.32 -18.65 14.64
N THR A 338 -20.07 -18.32 14.33
CA THR A 338 -19.64 -17.01 13.81
C THR A 338 -18.54 -17.19 12.78
N ALA A 339 -18.18 -16.16 12.02
CA ALA A 339 -17.06 -16.21 11.07
C ALA A 339 -15.72 -16.64 11.71
N ARG A 340 -15.49 -16.33 13.00
CA ARG A 340 -14.26 -16.72 13.73
C ARG A 340 -14.38 -18.05 14.49
N ALA A 341 -15.61 -18.54 14.69
CA ALA A 341 -15.88 -19.80 15.36
C ALA A 341 -17.03 -20.52 14.64
N PRO A 342 -16.78 -21.03 13.42
CA PRO A 342 -17.79 -21.74 12.64
C PRO A 342 -18.02 -23.17 13.16
N THR A 343 -19.10 -23.81 12.71
CA THR A 343 -19.23 -25.27 12.85
C THR A 343 -18.30 -25.95 11.85
N VAL A 344 -17.35 -26.76 12.32
CA VAL A 344 -16.33 -27.39 11.48
C VAL A 344 -16.70 -28.84 11.14
N TYR A 345 -16.58 -29.24 9.88
CA TYR A 345 -16.66 -30.65 9.44
C TYR A 345 -15.34 -31.07 8.79
N LEU A 346 -14.84 -32.24 9.18
CA LEU A 346 -13.66 -32.86 8.57
C LEU A 346 -14.08 -34.06 7.73
N LEU A 347 -13.88 -33.98 6.42
CA LEU A 347 -14.33 -34.95 5.44
C LEU A 347 -13.12 -35.62 4.78
N SER A 348 -13.23 -36.94 4.60
CA SER A 348 -12.21 -37.75 3.90
C SER A 348 -12.64 -38.19 2.49
N SER A 349 -13.85 -37.83 2.07
CA SER A 349 -14.40 -38.11 0.74
C SER A 349 -15.64 -37.26 0.47
N PHE A 350 -15.79 -36.74 -0.74
CA PHE A 350 -16.94 -35.93 -1.16
C PHE A 350 -17.32 -36.21 -2.62
N THR A 351 -18.27 -37.12 -2.82
CA THR A 351 -18.66 -37.63 -4.16
C THR A 351 -20.16 -37.54 -4.45
N LYS A 352 -20.96 -37.14 -3.46
CA LYS A 352 -22.42 -36.94 -3.57
C LYS A 352 -22.82 -35.56 -3.07
N GLN A 353 -24.11 -35.27 -3.03
CA GLN A 353 -24.63 -33.96 -2.63
C GLN A 353 -24.55 -33.77 -1.11
N LEU A 354 -24.07 -32.60 -0.67
CA LEU A 354 -24.22 -32.08 0.68
C LEU A 354 -25.09 -30.82 0.64
N THR A 355 -26.25 -30.86 1.30
CA THR A 355 -27.09 -29.69 1.54
C THR A 355 -26.85 -29.16 2.96
N ILE A 356 -26.60 -27.86 3.09
CA ILE A 356 -26.34 -27.21 4.38
C ILE A 356 -27.47 -26.23 4.67
N ASN A 357 -28.25 -26.51 5.71
CA ASN A 357 -29.33 -25.65 6.17
C ASN A 357 -28.83 -24.63 7.20
N GLN A 358 -29.51 -23.49 7.29
CA GLN A 358 -29.35 -22.56 8.41
C GLN A 358 -29.83 -23.18 9.73
N ASN A 359 -29.20 -22.78 10.84
CA ASN A 359 -29.67 -23.06 12.18
C ASN A 359 -30.79 -22.06 12.55
N GLY A 360 -32.04 -22.52 12.51
CA GLY A 360 -33.20 -21.67 12.78
C GLY A 360 -33.32 -20.54 11.75
N SER A 361 -33.29 -19.29 12.22
CA SER A 361 -33.33 -18.07 11.39
C SER A 361 -32.05 -17.24 11.45
N SER A 362 -30.99 -17.78 12.07
CA SER A 362 -29.73 -17.05 12.28
C SER A 362 -28.74 -17.30 11.14
N GLN A 363 -27.92 -16.29 10.85
CA GLN A 363 -26.76 -16.45 9.95
C GLN A 363 -25.87 -17.57 10.49
N THR A 364 -25.62 -18.59 9.68
CA THR A 364 -24.99 -19.84 10.09
C THR A 364 -23.65 -20.02 9.39
N TYR A 365 -22.57 -20.15 10.16
CA TYR A 365 -21.20 -20.23 9.66
C TYR A 365 -20.68 -21.66 9.75
N VAL A 366 -20.21 -22.18 8.63
CA VAL A 366 -19.71 -23.54 8.47
C VAL A 366 -18.34 -23.52 7.82
N ALA A 367 -17.44 -24.33 8.37
CA ALA A 367 -16.14 -24.62 7.79
C ALA A 367 -16.10 -26.11 7.42
N ILE A 368 -15.66 -26.42 6.20
CA ILE A 368 -15.50 -27.79 5.73
C ILE A 368 -14.04 -27.98 5.36
N HIS A 369 -13.36 -28.94 5.95
CA HIS A 369 -12.04 -29.38 5.52
C HIS A 369 -12.16 -30.73 4.84
N LEU A 370 -11.78 -30.83 3.57
CA LEU A 370 -11.78 -32.05 2.79
C LEU A 370 -10.35 -32.46 2.45
N THR A 371 -9.96 -33.65 2.92
CA THR A 371 -8.60 -34.20 2.75
C THR A 371 -8.45 -35.03 1.47
N SER A 372 -9.33 -34.84 0.48
CA SER A 372 -9.38 -35.62 -0.76
C SER A 372 -9.84 -34.74 -1.92
N ASP A 373 -9.93 -35.33 -3.12
CA ASP A 373 -10.57 -34.67 -4.25
C ASP A 373 -12.05 -34.36 -3.98
N PHE A 374 -12.52 -33.25 -4.55
CA PHE A 374 -13.91 -32.82 -4.55
C PHE A 374 -14.53 -33.07 -5.93
N THR A 375 -15.45 -34.03 -5.98
CA THR A 375 -16.17 -34.41 -7.22
C THR A 375 -17.69 -34.52 -6.99
N GLY A 376 -18.18 -33.93 -5.90
CA GLY A 376 -19.58 -33.99 -5.48
C GLY A 376 -20.31 -32.68 -5.75
N GLN A 377 -21.42 -32.49 -5.04
CA GLN A 377 -22.27 -31.30 -5.15
C GLN A 377 -22.43 -30.65 -3.78
N ILE A 378 -22.39 -29.33 -3.72
CA ILE A 378 -22.73 -28.57 -2.52
C ILE A 378 -23.95 -27.68 -2.78
N ASP A 379 -24.84 -27.62 -1.79
CA ASP A 379 -26.06 -26.83 -1.82
C ASP A 379 -26.17 -26.03 -0.53
N VAL A 380 -25.81 -24.75 -0.61
CA VAL A 380 -25.78 -23.80 0.49
C VAL A 380 -27.10 -23.04 0.51
N LYS A 381 -27.91 -23.28 1.54
CA LYS A 381 -29.22 -22.63 1.71
C LYS A 381 -29.10 -21.17 2.15
N PRO A 382 -30.17 -20.36 1.98
CA PRO A 382 -30.17 -18.97 2.44
C PRO A 382 -29.78 -18.85 3.93
N GLY A 383 -29.01 -17.81 4.25
CA GLY A 383 -28.53 -17.55 5.62
C GLY A 383 -27.32 -18.39 6.05
N VAL A 384 -26.71 -19.18 5.15
CA VAL A 384 -25.52 -19.99 5.43
C VAL A 384 -24.28 -19.39 4.78
N HIS A 385 -23.17 -19.38 5.53
CA HIS A 385 -21.84 -18.96 5.11
C HIS A 385 -20.91 -20.17 5.18
N VAL A 386 -20.29 -20.54 4.08
CA VAL A 386 -19.43 -21.73 3.98
C VAL A 386 -18.02 -21.33 3.55
N GLN A 387 -17.04 -21.75 4.34
CA GLN A 387 -15.64 -21.80 3.94
C GLN A 387 -15.25 -23.26 3.72
N PHE A 388 -14.74 -23.56 2.53
CA PHE A 388 -14.43 -24.92 2.10
C PHE A 388 -12.93 -25.03 1.79
N PHE A 389 -12.20 -25.67 2.69
CA PHE A 389 -10.77 -25.98 2.60
C PHE A 389 -10.57 -27.34 1.91
N ILE A 390 -9.81 -27.39 0.83
CA ILE A 390 -9.66 -28.60 -0.02
C ILE A 390 -8.17 -28.92 -0.21
N ASP A 391 -7.77 -30.14 0.14
CA ASP A 391 -6.39 -30.64 -0.04
C ASP A 391 -6.18 -31.24 -1.45
N GLY A 392 -7.24 -31.77 -2.06
CA GLY A 392 -7.20 -32.47 -3.35
C GLY A 392 -7.59 -31.60 -4.55
N ASN A 393 -7.84 -32.26 -5.67
CA ASN A 393 -8.32 -31.59 -6.89
C ASN A 393 -9.82 -31.28 -6.82
N VAL A 394 -10.26 -30.35 -7.66
CA VAL A 394 -11.68 -30.03 -7.81
C VAL A 394 -12.11 -30.32 -9.25
N ASP A 395 -13.08 -31.22 -9.41
CA ASP A 395 -13.65 -31.59 -10.71
C ASP A 395 -15.17 -31.63 -10.61
N VAL A 396 -15.80 -30.51 -10.97
CA VAL A 396 -17.25 -30.31 -10.81
C VAL A 396 -17.83 -29.51 -11.98
N LYS A 397 -19.15 -29.43 -12.03
CA LYS A 397 -19.85 -28.48 -12.90
C LYS A 397 -20.30 -27.27 -12.11
N ALA A 398 -20.53 -26.15 -12.78
CA ALA A 398 -21.04 -24.94 -12.13
C ALA A 398 -22.37 -25.21 -11.40
N HIS A 399 -23.28 -25.98 -12.01
CA HIS A 399 -24.54 -26.38 -11.37
C HIS A 399 -24.40 -27.31 -10.15
N ASP A 400 -23.20 -27.86 -9.90
CA ASP A 400 -22.92 -28.66 -8.69
C ASP A 400 -22.55 -27.76 -7.49
N LEU A 401 -22.33 -26.46 -7.71
CA LEU A 401 -21.94 -25.49 -6.68
C LEU A 401 -23.09 -24.51 -6.43
N ILE A 402 -24.15 -24.99 -5.78
CA ILE A 402 -25.37 -24.22 -5.55
C ILE A 402 -25.19 -23.32 -4.33
N ASN A 403 -25.27 -22.01 -4.56
CA ASN A 403 -25.28 -20.99 -3.52
C ASN A 403 -26.60 -20.21 -3.57
N GLU A 404 -27.61 -20.68 -2.83
CA GLU A 404 -28.94 -20.06 -2.80
C GLU A 404 -28.96 -18.73 -2.04
N THR A 405 -27.85 -18.33 -1.42
CA THR A 405 -27.76 -17.01 -0.78
C THR A 405 -27.66 -15.88 -1.80
N GLY A 406 -27.19 -16.16 -3.02
CA GLY A 406 -26.97 -15.17 -4.07
C GLY A 406 -25.74 -14.27 -3.87
N TYR A 407 -24.95 -14.48 -2.80
CA TYR A 407 -23.73 -13.72 -2.53
C TYR A 407 -22.51 -14.63 -2.63
N ALA A 408 -21.58 -14.29 -3.53
CA ALA A 408 -20.36 -15.09 -3.75
C ALA A 408 -19.54 -15.26 -2.46
N GLY A 409 -19.56 -14.26 -1.57
CA GLY A 409 -18.85 -14.33 -0.29
C GLY A 409 -19.38 -15.36 0.70
N ASN A 410 -20.56 -15.95 0.46
CA ASN A 410 -21.13 -16.97 1.34
C ASN A 410 -20.74 -18.39 0.94
N LEU A 411 -20.10 -18.58 -0.21
CA LEU A 411 -19.52 -19.86 -0.62
C LEU A 411 -18.07 -19.62 -1.11
N GLN A 412 -17.13 -19.90 -0.22
CA GLN A 412 -15.71 -19.62 -0.44
C GLN A 412 -14.93 -20.94 -0.48
N PHE A 413 -14.12 -21.11 -1.51
CA PHE A 413 -13.23 -22.25 -1.67
C PHE A 413 -11.77 -21.82 -1.46
N TYR A 414 -11.05 -22.59 -0.65
CA TYR A 414 -9.65 -22.38 -0.31
C TYR A 414 -8.87 -23.65 -0.61
N SER A 415 -7.93 -23.57 -1.53
CA SER A 415 -7.11 -24.71 -1.94
C SER A 415 -5.85 -24.78 -1.09
N ILE A 416 -5.66 -25.89 -0.40
CA ILE A 416 -4.44 -26.15 0.37
C ILE A 416 -3.45 -26.86 -0.58
N PRO A 417 -2.26 -26.30 -0.82
CA PRO A 417 -1.30 -26.90 -1.72
C PRO A 417 -0.81 -28.26 -1.20
N PRO A 418 -0.63 -29.27 -2.06
CA PRO A 418 -0.12 -30.57 -1.65
C PRO A 418 1.26 -30.49 -1.00
N ALA A 419 1.45 -31.15 0.14
CA ALA A 419 2.71 -31.14 0.89
C ALA A 419 3.90 -31.76 0.11
N ASP A 420 3.61 -32.62 -0.87
CA ASP A 420 4.60 -33.25 -1.75
C ASP A 420 4.98 -32.39 -2.97
N GLY A 421 4.37 -31.21 -3.11
CA GLY A 421 4.60 -30.31 -4.24
C GLY A 421 3.96 -30.78 -5.56
N SER A 422 3.07 -31.77 -5.52
CA SER A 422 2.30 -32.19 -6.70
C SER A 422 1.39 -31.06 -7.20
N SER A 423 1.05 -31.12 -8.49
CA SER A 423 0.17 -30.13 -9.11
C SER A 423 -1.28 -30.36 -8.67
N GLN A 424 -1.97 -29.28 -8.35
CA GLN A 424 -3.40 -29.26 -8.05
C GLN A 424 -4.14 -28.55 -9.19
N HIS A 425 -5.36 -28.97 -9.48
CA HIS A 425 -6.22 -28.31 -10.47
C HIS A 425 -7.64 -28.08 -9.95
N ILE A 426 -8.28 -27.07 -10.54
CA ILE A 426 -9.70 -26.76 -10.32
C ILE A 426 -10.37 -26.65 -11.68
N ASN A 427 -11.25 -27.61 -11.97
CA ASN A 427 -12.00 -27.69 -13.21
C ASN A 427 -13.47 -27.44 -12.93
N ILE A 428 -13.99 -26.31 -13.43
CA ILE A 428 -15.41 -25.97 -13.37
C ILE A 428 -15.99 -26.00 -14.78
N ASN A 429 -16.89 -26.94 -15.03
CA ASN A 429 -17.49 -27.14 -16.36
C ASN A 429 -18.96 -26.71 -16.41
N SER A 430 -19.44 -26.41 -17.61
CA SER A 430 -20.88 -26.26 -17.92
C SER A 430 -21.66 -27.58 -17.69
N PRO A 431 -22.99 -27.54 -17.42
CA PRO A 431 -23.89 -26.39 -17.32
C PRO A 431 -23.93 -25.70 -15.95
N GLY A 432 -24.69 -24.61 -15.89
CA GLY A 432 -24.99 -23.85 -14.67
C GLY A 432 -24.20 -22.56 -14.56
N ASP A 433 -24.61 -21.77 -13.59
CA ASP A 433 -23.97 -20.51 -13.20
C ASP A 433 -23.23 -20.71 -11.88
N LEU A 434 -22.20 -19.91 -11.65
CA LEU A 434 -21.31 -20.01 -10.50
C LEU A 434 -21.41 -18.75 -9.65
N VAL A 435 -21.75 -18.90 -8.37
CA VAL A 435 -21.76 -17.81 -7.39
C VAL A 435 -20.89 -18.20 -6.19
N ALA A 436 -19.59 -17.98 -6.30
CA ALA A 436 -18.61 -18.41 -5.30
C ALA A 436 -17.27 -17.65 -5.46
N THR A 437 -16.41 -17.75 -4.45
CA THR A 437 -15.02 -17.31 -4.56
C THR A 437 -14.05 -18.48 -4.49
N PHE A 438 -12.91 -18.36 -5.15
CA PHE A 438 -11.83 -19.34 -5.10
C PHE A 438 -10.52 -18.67 -4.75
N TYR A 439 -9.85 -19.15 -3.72
CA TYR A 439 -8.48 -18.82 -3.37
C TYR A 439 -7.61 -20.07 -3.47
N ALA A 440 -6.94 -20.22 -4.61
CA ALA A 440 -6.18 -21.40 -4.99
C ALA A 440 -4.84 -21.06 -5.67
N PRO A 441 -3.97 -20.27 -5.00
CA PRO A 441 -2.77 -19.72 -5.61
C PRO A 441 -1.75 -20.76 -6.12
N GLY A 442 -1.85 -22.01 -5.64
CA GLY A 442 -1.04 -23.14 -6.12
C GLY A 442 -1.68 -23.98 -7.24
N ALA A 443 -2.96 -23.77 -7.56
CA ALA A 443 -3.71 -24.64 -8.46
C ALA A 443 -3.97 -23.99 -9.83
N ASP A 444 -3.93 -24.80 -10.88
CA ASP A 444 -4.32 -24.37 -12.23
C ASP A 444 -5.85 -24.39 -12.37
N PHE A 445 -6.44 -23.25 -12.72
CA PHE A 445 -7.90 -23.08 -12.79
C PHE A 445 -8.38 -23.13 -14.24
N THR A 446 -9.31 -24.04 -14.52
CA THR A 446 -9.90 -24.24 -15.84
C THR A 446 -11.42 -24.07 -15.79
N MET A 447 -11.94 -23.24 -16.70
CA MET A 447 -13.38 -23.05 -16.89
C MET A 447 -13.77 -23.31 -18.35
N ASN A 448 -14.65 -24.30 -18.56
CA ASN A 448 -15.10 -24.66 -19.90
C ASN A 448 -16.61 -24.45 -20.09
N GLY A 449 -16.98 -24.15 -21.33
CA GLY A 449 -18.36 -23.80 -21.69
C GLY A 449 -18.70 -22.39 -21.24
N ASN A 450 -19.99 -22.08 -21.12
CA ASN A 450 -20.45 -20.70 -20.92
C ASN A 450 -21.21 -20.55 -19.59
N PRO A 451 -20.63 -20.90 -18.42
CA PRO A 451 -21.25 -20.53 -17.15
C PRO A 451 -21.30 -19.00 -17.04
N ASP A 452 -22.35 -18.47 -16.42
CA ASP A 452 -22.32 -17.10 -15.91
C ASP A 452 -21.70 -17.10 -14.52
N VAL A 453 -20.77 -16.17 -14.24
CA VAL A 453 -19.94 -16.22 -13.02
C VAL A 453 -20.12 -14.94 -12.23
N THR A 454 -20.49 -15.07 -10.96
CA THR A 454 -20.42 -13.99 -9.97
C THR A 454 -19.42 -14.35 -8.90
N GLY A 455 -18.34 -13.57 -8.78
CA GLY A 455 -17.31 -13.81 -7.77
C GLY A 455 -15.91 -13.39 -8.18
N ALA A 456 -14.93 -13.97 -7.51
CA ALA A 456 -13.51 -13.66 -7.67
C ALA A 456 -12.67 -14.93 -7.57
N ILE A 457 -11.63 -15.01 -8.40
CA ILE A 457 -10.74 -16.18 -8.46
C ILE A 457 -9.28 -15.75 -8.36
N ILE A 458 -8.58 -16.38 -7.42
CA ILE A 458 -7.14 -16.29 -7.25
C ILE A 458 -6.58 -17.67 -7.53
N ALA A 459 -5.69 -17.79 -8.51
CA ALA A 459 -5.17 -19.09 -8.96
C ALA A 459 -3.70 -19.01 -9.37
N LYS A 460 -3.06 -20.17 -9.59
CA LYS A 460 -1.73 -20.21 -10.21
C LYS A 460 -1.79 -19.77 -11.66
N SER A 461 -2.72 -20.32 -12.43
CA SER A 461 -3.01 -19.92 -13.81
C SER A 461 -4.49 -20.04 -14.09
N PHE A 462 -4.97 -19.32 -15.10
CA PHE A 462 -6.37 -19.34 -15.50
C PHE A 462 -6.52 -19.64 -16.99
N TYR A 463 -7.38 -20.60 -17.30
CA TYR A 463 -7.78 -20.93 -18.66
C TYR A 463 -9.30 -20.96 -18.79
N GLY A 464 -9.84 -20.09 -19.65
CA GLY A 464 -11.25 -20.05 -20.04
C GLY A 464 -11.42 -19.96 -21.55
N ASN A 465 -12.16 -20.90 -22.15
CA ASN A 465 -12.36 -20.97 -23.60
C ASN A 465 -13.80 -20.64 -24.04
N GLY A 466 -14.77 -20.60 -23.12
CA GLY A 466 -16.15 -20.27 -23.47
C GLY A 466 -16.49 -18.78 -23.36
N ASN A 467 -17.69 -18.44 -23.85
CA ASN A 467 -18.26 -17.09 -23.79
C ASN A 467 -18.91 -16.84 -22.43
N THR A 468 -18.13 -17.01 -21.36
CA THR A 468 -18.53 -16.76 -19.97
C THR A 468 -18.70 -15.27 -19.74
N SER A 469 -19.77 -14.85 -19.08
CA SER A 469 -19.83 -13.50 -18.50
C SER A 469 -19.33 -13.59 -17.07
N TRP A 470 -18.53 -12.62 -16.64
CA TRP A 470 -17.94 -12.60 -15.31
C TRP A 470 -18.23 -11.30 -14.60
N HIS A 471 -18.84 -11.41 -13.44
CA HIS A 471 -19.37 -10.33 -12.64
C HIS A 471 -18.63 -10.30 -11.31
N TYR A 472 -17.62 -9.44 -11.21
CA TYR A 472 -16.90 -9.26 -9.98
C TYR A 472 -17.74 -8.48 -8.96
N ASP A 473 -18.01 -9.09 -7.80
CA ASP A 473 -18.69 -8.41 -6.71
C ASP A 473 -17.69 -7.65 -5.85
N ARG A 474 -17.71 -6.33 -5.92
CA ARG A 474 -16.84 -5.43 -5.13
C ARG A 474 -17.09 -5.51 -3.63
N SER A 475 -18.18 -6.13 -3.18
CA SER A 475 -18.38 -6.40 -1.76
C SER A 475 -17.37 -7.44 -1.24
N LEU A 476 -16.67 -8.14 -2.15
CA LEU A 476 -15.60 -9.08 -1.84
C LEU A 476 -14.26 -8.40 -1.52
N ASP A 477 -14.07 -7.11 -1.84
CA ASP A 477 -12.86 -6.32 -1.54
C ASP A 477 -12.46 -6.39 -0.04
N PHE A 478 -13.39 -6.80 0.82
CA PHE A 478 -13.25 -6.86 2.27
C PHE A 478 -13.30 -8.29 2.82
N LEU A 479 -13.41 -9.30 1.95
CA LEU A 479 -13.59 -10.69 2.33
C LEU A 479 -12.25 -11.43 2.41
N GLY A 480 -12.13 -12.32 3.40
CA GLY A 480 -10.92 -13.10 3.64
C GLY A 480 -9.96 -12.42 4.62
N ASP A 481 -8.93 -13.16 5.02
CA ASP A 481 -7.91 -12.65 5.92
C ASP A 481 -7.01 -11.65 5.21
N VAL A 482 -6.45 -10.69 5.97
CA VAL A 482 -5.53 -9.70 5.41
C VAL A 482 -4.30 -10.40 4.84
N THR A 483 -3.99 -10.12 3.57
CA THR A 483 -2.84 -10.70 2.87
C THR A 483 -1.68 -9.71 2.76
N ASP A 484 -1.97 -8.41 2.71
CA ASP A 484 -0.96 -7.37 2.65
C ASP A 484 -1.53 -6.03 3.13
N TYR A 485 -0.74 -4.97 2.99
CA TYR A 485 -1.13 -3.59 3.21
C TYR A 485 -0.81 -2.75 1.97
N ARG A 486 -1.62 -1.71 1.73
CA ARG A 486 -1.39 -0.67 0.72
C ARG A 486 -1.37 0.72 1.34
N ILE A 487 -0.61 1.65 0.77
CA ILE A 487 -0.65 3.06 1.17
C ILE A 487 -1.95 3.68 0.62
N ALA A 488 -2.84 4.08 1.52
CA ALA A 488 -4.11 4.73 1.19
C ALA A 488 -4.03 6.27 1.24
N SER A 489 -3.06 6.80 1.97
CA SER A 489 -2.84 8.25 2.08
C SER A 489 -1.37 8.54 2.34
N TYR A 490 -0.90 9.65 1.74
CA TYR A 490 0.41 10.24 1.97
C TYR A 490 0.20 11.72 2.30
N ILE A 491 0.68 12.15 3.46
CA ILE A 491 0.68 13.55 3.86
C ILE A 491 2.11 13.93 4.22
N GLU A 492 2.61 14.93 3.54
CA GLU A 492 3.83 15.60 3.95
C GLU A 492 3.48 16.77 4.89
N ASP A 493 4.07 16.73 6.07
CA ASP A 493 3.94 17.80 7.05
C ASP A 493 5.19 18.69 6.99
N ILE A 494 4.99 19.87 6.42
CA ILE A 494 6.02 20.90 6.26
C ILE A 494 5.97 21.79 7.51
N ARG A 495 6.76 21.47 8.55
CA ARG A 495 6.82 22.26 9.80
C ARG A 495 8.23 22.71 10.15
#